data_AF-A0A1W1W521-F1
#
_entry.id   AF-A0A1W1W521-F1
#
_cell.length_a   1.000
_cell.length_b   1.000
_cell.length_c   1.000
_cell.angle_alpha   90.00
_cell.angle_beta   90.00
_cell.angle_gamma   90.00
#
_symmetry.space_group_name_H-M   'P 1'
#
loop_
_entity.id
_entity.type
_entity.pdbx_description
1 polymer ?
#
loop_
_entity_poly.entity_id
_entity_poly.type
_entity_poly.pdbx_seq_one_letter_code
_entity_poly.pdbx_strand_id
1 'polypeptide(L)' 'MKLRDRYPQLQDPAVVKAMVVRSVYASMALENQLVPLHRIEALYDQTAVLPTPPTGAGVAR' A
#
# COMPACT_ATOMS: atom_id res chain seq x y z
N MET A 1 -10.95 16.31 -9.23
CA MET A 1 -11.54 14.96 -9.32
C MET A 1 -10.66 14.01 -8.52
N LYS A 2 -11.19 13.32 -7.50
CA LYS A 2 -10.37 12.37 -6.72
C LYS A 2 -10.20 11.09 -7.53
N LEU A 3 -9.06 10.42 -7.39
CA LEU A 3 -8.76 9.14 -8.07
C LEU A 3 -9.85 8.08 -7.81
N ARG A 4 -10.45 8.11 -6.61
CA ARG A 4 -11.55 7.22 -6.19
C ARG A 4 -12.86 7.46 -6.96
N ASP A 5 -13.07 8.68 -7.46
CA ASP A 5 -14.26 9.03 -8.23
C ASP A 5 -14.16 8.51 -9.67
N ARG A 6 -12.92 8.33 -10.17
CA ARG A 6 -12.64 7.86 -11.53
C ARG A 6 -12.60 6.34 -11.64
N TYR A 7 -12.28 5.64 -10.56
CA TYR A 7 -12.15 4.18 -10.51
C TYR A 7 -12.98 3.60 -9.37
N PRO A 8 -14.19 3.07 -9.65
CA PRO A 8 -15.09 2.53 -8.63
C PRO A 8 -14.46 1.41 -7.78
N GLN A 9 -13.55 0.65 -8.38
CA GLN A 9 -12.82 -0.45 -7.73
C GLN A 9 -11.95 0.04 -6.57
N LEU A 10 -11.52 1.31 -6.56
CA LEU A 10 -10.73 1.90 -5.47
C LEU A 10 -11.59 2.27 -4.24
N GLN A 11 -12.90 2.01 -4.28
CA GLN A 11 -13.76 2.07 -3.11
C GLN A 11 -13.63 0.80 -2.25
N ASP A 12 -13.28 -0.33 -2.86
CA ASP A 12 -13.09 -1.59 -2.16
C ASP A 12 -11.70 -1.64 -1.49
N PRO A 13 -11.63 -1.69 -0.14
CA PRO A 13 -10.36 -1.78 0.57
C PRO A 13 -9.56 -3.05 0.24
N ALA A 14 -10.23 -4.15 -0.13
CA ALA A 14 -9.54 -5.39 -0.52
C ALA A 14 -8.78 -5.23 -1.84
N VAL A 15 -9.37 -4.50 -2.80
CA VAL A 15 -8.72 -4.18 -4.08
C VAL A 15 -7.50 -3.29 -3.85
N VAL A 16 -7.64 -2.27 -3.00
CA VAL A 16 -6.53 -1.38 -2.67
C VAL A 16 -5.40 -2.14 -1.96
N LYS A 17 -5.72 -3.00 -1.00
CA LYS A 17 -4.75 -3.88 -0.32
C LYS A 17 -4.00 -4.75 -1.33
N ALA A 18 -4.73 -5.47 -2.20
CA ALA A 18 -4.14 -6.35 -3.19
C ALA A 18 -3.21 -5.60 -4.15
N MET A 19 -3.60 -4.40 -4.58
CA MET A 19 -2.79 -3.55 -5.46
C MET A 19 -1.48 -3.12 -4.78
N VAL A 20 -1.55 -2.65 -3.53
CA VAL A 20 -0.38 -2.20 -2.77
C VAL A 20 0.57 -3.36 -2.48
N VAL A 21 0.05 -4.47 -1.96
CA VAL A 21 0.87 -5.66 -1.63
C VAL A 21 1.61 -6.18 -2.86
N ARG A 22 0.94 -6.27 -4.02
CA ARG A 22 1.57 -6.71 -5.27
C ARG A 22 2.66 -5.75 -5.75
N SER A 23 2.42 -4.44 -5.64
CA SER A 23 3.42 -3.44 -6.03
C SER A 23 4.68 -3.57 -5.16
N VAL A 24 4.52 -3.66 -3.83
CA VAL A 24 5.64 -3.79 -2.90
C VAL A 24 6.38 -5.10 -3.13
N TYR A 25 5.66 -6.21 -3.25
CA TYR A 25 6.26 -7.52 -3.51
C TYR A 25 7.08 -7.51 -4.81
N ALA A 26 6.54 -6.94 -5.89
CA ALA A 26 7.26 -6.84 -7.16
C ALA A 26 8.54 -6.01 -7.03
N SER A 27 8.49 -4.85 -6.35
CA SER A 27 9.68 -4.04 -6.08
C SER A 27 10.74 -4.79 -5.28
N MET A 28 10.33 -5.50 -4.22
CA MET A 28 11.23 -6.31 -3.39
C MET A 28 11.85 -7.46 -4.19
N ALA A 29 11.07 -8.14 -5.02
CA ALA A 29 11.54 -9.23 -5.87
C ALA A 29 12.57 -8.74 -6.90
N LEU A 30 12.36 -7.54 -7.48
CA LEU A 30 13.33 -6.90 -8.38
C LEU A 30 14.67 -6.59 -7.69
N GLU A 31 14.61 -6.28 -6.40
CA GLU A 31 15.79 -6.04 -5.55
C GLU A 31 16.39 -7.33 -4.96
N ASN A 32 15.98 -8.51 -5.42
CA ASN A 32 16.38 -9.82 -4.87
C ASN A 32 16.07 -10.00 -3.37
N GLN A 33 15.09 -9.28 -2.84
CA GLN A 33 14.62 -9.45 -1.47
C GLN A 33 13.57 -10.57 -1.42
N LEU A 34 13.93 -11.69 -0.79
CA LEU A 34 13.10 -12.90 -0.72
C LEU A 34 12.08 -12.85 0.42
N VAL A 35 11.36 -11.75 0.55
CA VAL A 35 10.32 -11.61 1.58
C VAL A 35 9.07 -12.34 1.13
N PRO A 36 8.52 -13.26 1.93
CA PRO A 36 7.34 -14.01 1.53
C PRO A 36 6.09 -13.13 1.58
N LEU A 37 5.17 -13.37 0.63
CA LEU A 37 4.00 -12.51 0.39
C LEU A 37 3.09 -12.36 1.63
N HIS A 38 2.86 -13.44 2.38
CA HIS A 38 2.07 -13.42 3.62
C HIS A 38 2.63 -12.46 4.68
N ARG A 39 3.95 -12.22 4.67
CA ARG A 39 4.58 -11.29 5.61
C ARG A 39 4.27 -9.84 5.25
N ILE A 40 4.23 -9.53 3.95
CA ILE A 40 3.88 -8.20 3.43
C ILE A 40 2.40 -7.91 3.72
N GLU A 41 1.53 -8.90 3.55
CA GLU A 41 0.10 -8.78 3.90
C GLU A 41 -0.10 -8.47 5.40
N ALA A 42 0.59 -9.19 6.28
CA ALA A 42 0.52 -8.96 7.73
C ALA A 42 1.03 -7.56 8.12
N LEU A 43 2.08 -7.07 7.46
CA LEU A 43 2.59 -5.71 7.69
C LEU A 43 1.61 -4.63 7.22
N TYR A 44 0.92 -4.86 6.10
CA TYR A 44 -0.13 -3.95 5.62
C TYR A 44 -1.29 -3.87 6.62
N ASP A 45 -1.70 -5.00 7.20
CA ASP A 45 -2.78 -5.03 8.19
C ASP A 45 -2.39 -4.31 9.49
N GLN A 46 -1.11 -4.35 9.88
CA GLN A 46 -0.60 -3.61 11.04
C GLN A 46 -0.60 -2.09 10.80
N THR A 47 -0.27 -1.64 9.58
CA THR A 47 -0.26 -0.20 9.26
C THR A 47 -1.65 0.36 9.05
N ALA A 48 -2.62 -0.45 8.62
CA ALA A 48 -4.02 -0.06 8.53
C ALA A 48 -4.67 0.22 9.90
N VAL A 49 -4.14 -0.35 10.98
CA VAL A 49 -4.63 -0.19 12.36
C VAL A 49 -3.95 0.98 13.09
N LEU A 50 -2.75 1.39 12.66
CA LEU A 50 -2.07 2.55 13.22
C LEU A 50 -2.75 3.83 12.72
N PRO A 51 -3.15 4.78 13.60
CA PRO A 51 -3.69 6.05 13.15
C PRO A 51 -2.59 6.78 12.38
N THR A 52 -2.78 6.91 11.07
CA THR A 52 -1.90 7.71 10.21
C THR A 52 -1.79 9.12 10.80
N PRO A 53 -0.58 9.63 11.13
CA PRO A 53 -0.42 11.07 11.27
C PRO A 53 -0.74 11.72 9.92
N PRO A 54 -1.25 12.96 9.91
CA PRO A 54 -1.65 13.62 8.67
C PRO A 54 -0.43 13.74 7.76
N THR A 55 -0.48 13.10 6.59
CA THR A 55 0.52 13.28 5.53
C THR A 55 0.39 14.70 4.98
N GLY A 56 1.08 15.61 5.66
CA GLY A 56 1.34 17.00 5.33
C GLY A 56 2.64 17.40 6.00
N ALA A 57 3.76 16.78 5.61
CA ALA A 57 5.10 17.23 5.97
C ALA A 57 5.96 17.21 4.72
N GLY A 58 6.31 18.41 4.27
CA GLY A 58 6.89 18.67 2.96
C GLY A 58 8.24 18.01 2.76
N VAL A 59 8.44 17.53 1.53
CA VAL A 59 9.78 17.41 0.95
C VAL A 59 10.06 18.77 0.29
N ALA A 60 10.50 19.71 1.12
CA ALA A 60 11.31 20.84 0.69
C ALA A 60 12.71 20.58 1.26
N ARG A 61 13.60 20.07 0.41
CA ARG A 61 15.05 20.22 0.48
C ARG A 61 15.66 19.70 -0.81
#